data_AF-A0A6J4XML1-F1
#
_entry.id   AF-A0A6J4XML1-F1
#
_cell.length_a   1.000
_cell.length_b   1.000
_cell.length_c   1.000
_cell.angle_alpha   90.00
_cell.angle_beta   90.00
_cell.angle_gamma   90.00
#
_symmetry.space_group_name_H-M   'P 1'
#
loop_
_entity.id
_entity.type
_entity.pdbx_description
1 polymer ?
#
loop_
_entity_poly.entity_id
_entity_poly.type
_entity_poly.pdbx_seq_one_letter_code
_entity_poly.pdbx_strand_id
1 'polypeptide(L)' 'MEICTEVDNLFWDPHPLGEGVKTKPLVTKREHDLNVSCILVKVPAGIEIPEHTHEEQTDILYPLSGKAEMYVLLISMN' A
#
# COMPACT_ATOMS: atom_id res chain seq x y z
N MET A 1 8.98 -18.07 12.82
CA MET A 1 7.94 -17.30 13.52
C MET A 1 6.70 -17.36 12.65
N GLU A 2 5.55 -17.65 13.23
CA GLU A 2 4.26 -17.60 12.54
C GLU A 2 3.53 -16.35 13.02
N ILE A 3 3.11 -15.50 12.09
CA ILE A 3 2.35 -14.29 12.37
C ILE A 3 0.91 -14.59 11.98
N CYS A 4 0.03 -14.62 12.97
CA CYS A 4 -1.39 -14.88 12.78
C CYS A 4 -2.17 -13.75 13.48
N THR A 5 -2.94 -13.00 12.70
CA THR A 5 -3.82 -11.94 13.22
C THR A 5 -5.07 -11.87 12.37
N GLU A 6 -6.19 -11.55 13.01
CA GLU A 6 -7.45 -11.29 12.31
C GLU A 6 -7.43 -9.87 11.73
N VAL A 7 -7.76 -9.73 10.46
CA VAL A 7 -7.72 -8.43 9.74
C VAL A 7 -8.62 -7.38 10.41
N ASP A 8 -9.70 -7.83 11.05
CA ASP A 8 -10.67 -6.98 11.74
C ASP A 8 -10.13 -6.39 13.06
N ASN A 9 -9.09 -6.98 13.64
CA ASN A 9 -8.43 -6.47 14.84
C ASN A 9 -7.40 -5.38 14.53
N LEU A 10 -7.11 -5.12 13.26
CA LEU A 10 -6.16 -4.11 12.81
C LEU A 10 -6.87 -2.81 12.46
N PHE A 11 -6.16 -1.69 12.63
CA PHE A 11 -6.71 -0.35 12.46
C PHE A 11 -6.37 0.25 11.09
N TRP A 12 -7.24 1.15 10.64
CA TRP A 12 -6.99 1.97 9.46
C TRP A 12 -6.36 3.30 9.90
N ASP A 13 -5.20 3.62 9.31
CA ASP A 13 -4.48 4.87 9.53
C ASP A 13 -4.50 5.75 8.27
N PRO A 14 -4.33 7.07 8.38
CA PRO A 14 -4.19 7.95 7.22
C PRO A 14 -2.95 7.61 6.39
N HIS A 15 -3.08 7.62 5.06
CA HIS A 15 -1.95 7.52 4.14
C HIS A 15 -1.24 8.87 4.01
N PRO A 16 0.11 8.92 4.01
CA PRO A 16 0.86 10.18 4.02
C PRO A 16 0.69 11.03 2.75
N LEU A 17 0.41 10.41 1.60
CA LEU A 17 0.39 11.08 0.29
C LEU A 17 -1.00 11.39 -0.27
N GLY A 18 -2.09 11.13 0.47
CA GLY A 18 -3.44 11.36 -0.06
C GLY A 18 -4.46 11.64 1.03
N GLU A 19 -5.10 12.81 0.97
CA GLU A 19 -6.17 13.15 1.89
C GLU A 19 -7.34 12.16 1.74
N GLY A 20 -7.78 11.59 2.86
CA GLY A 20 -8.85 10.60 2.90
C GLY A 20 -8.44 9.18 2.48
N VAL A 21 -7.23 8.98 1.96
CA VAL A 21 -6.67 7.66 1.68
C VAL A 21 -6.23 7.02 3.00
N LYS A 22 -6.51 5.74 3.15
CA LYS A 22 -6.20 4.99 4.38
C LYS A 22 -5.40 3.74 4.10
N THR A 23 -4.54 3.38 5.02
CA THR A 23 -3.80 2.12 5.03
C THR A 23 -4.16 1.30 6.26
N LYS A 24 -4.10 -0.02 6.13
CA LYS A 24 -4.15 -0.96 7.25
C LYS A 24 -2.99 -1.94 7.06
N PRO A 25 -1.87 -1.74 7.75
CA PRO A 25 -0.72 -2.64 7.68
C PRO A 25 -1.10 -4.01 8.27
N LEU A 26 -0.90 -5.09 7.52
CA LEU A 26 -1.13 -6.46 7.97
C LEU A 26 0.14 -7.08 8.54
N VAL A 27 1.25 -6.91 7.81
CA VAL A 27 2.60 -7.24 8.26
C VAL A 27 3.56 -6.17 7.76
N THR A 28 4.60 -5.89 8.55
CA THR A 28 5.57 -4.82 8.25
C THR A 28 6.95 -5.18 8.77
N LYS A 29 7.99 -4.57 8.19
CA LYS A 29 9.36 -4.65 8.73
C LYS A 29 9.45 -4.14 10.17
N ARG A 30 8.80 -3.01 10.47
CA ARG A 30 8.88 -2.34 11.78
C ARG A 30 8.34 -3.20 12.92
N GLU A 31 7.19 -3.83 12.71
CA GLU A 31 6.49 -4.56 13.78
C GLU A 31 6.84 -6.04 13.82
N HIS A 32 7.29 -6.60 12.70
CA HIS A 32 7.44 -8.04 12.54
C HIS A 32 8.82 -8.50 12.06
N ASP A 33 9.76 -7.57 11.85
CA ASP A 33 11.13 -7.84 11.37
C ASP A 33 11.18 -8.67 10.08
N LEU A 34 10.26 -8.35 9.15
CA LEU A 34 10.18 -9.00 7.84
C LEU A 34 10.81 -8.14 6.72
N ASN A 35 11.31 -8.80 5.69
CA ASN A 35 11.75 -8.16 4.44
C ASN A 35 10.61 -7.90 3.45
N VAL A 36 9.35 -8.05 3.89
CA VAL A 36 8.15 -7.77 3.10
C VAL A 36 7.13 -7.05 3.98
N SER A 37 6.38 -6.15 3.38
CA SER A 37 5.18 -5.58 4.01
C SER A 37 3.95 -5.96 3.19
N CYS A 38 2.83 -6.21 3.86
CA CYS A 38 1.53 -6.39 3.22
C CYS A 38 0.56 -5.40 3.84
N ILE A 39 -0.09 -4.59 3.02
CA ILE A 39 -0.87 -3.44 3.45
C ILE A 39 -2.17 -3.44 2.66
N LEU A 40 -3.31 -3.28 3.33
CA LEU A 40 -4.54 -2.93 2.66
C LEU A 40 -4.58 -1.42 2.45
N VAL A 41 -4.95 -0.98 1.24
CA VAL A 41 -5.07 0.44 0.89
C VAL A 41 -6.50 0.71 0.47
N LYS A 42 -7.10 1.78 1.01
CA LYS A 42 -8.43 2.24 0.65
C LYS A 42 -8.34 3.65 0.09
N VAL A 43 -8.67 3.77 -1.18
CA VAL A 43 -8.68 5.04 -1.94
C VAL A 43 -10.13 5.45 -2.19
N PRO A 44 -10.59 6.63 -1.75
CA PRO A 44 -11.91 7.14 -2.08
C PRO A 44 -12.05 7.44 -3.59
N ALA A 45 -13.28 7.38 -4.11
CA ALA A 45 -13.54 7.74 -5.50
C ALA A 45 -13.20 9.22 -5.76
N GLY A 46 -12.55 9.50 -6.89
CA GLY A 46 -12.12 10.84 -7.27
C GLY A 46 -10.80 11.30 -6.64
N ILE A 47 -10.13 10.45 -5.85
CA ILE A 47 -8.80 10.73 -5.32
C ILE A 47 -7.74 10.13 -6.24
N GLU A 48 -6.75 10.95 -6.56
CA GLU A 48 -5.52 10.55 -7.25
C GLU A 48 -4.39 10.46 -6.24
N ILE A 49 -3.56 9.43 -6.36
CA ILE A 49 -2.30 9.35 -5.61
C ILE A 49 -1.23 9.99 -6.48
N PRO A 50 -0.45 10.96 -5.97
CA PRO A 50 0.62 11.59 -6.72
C PRO A 50 1.60 10.56 -7.28
N GLU A 51 2.13 10.83 -8.48
CA GLU A 51 3.21 10.03 -9.06
C GLU A 51 4.43 9.98 -8.12
N HIS A 52 4.97 8.79 -7.89
CA HIS A 52 6.18 8.57 -7.10
C HIS A 52 6.81 7.22 -7.44
N THR A 53 8.05 7.03 -7.01
CA THR A 53 8.81 5.79 -7.16
C THR A 53 9.34 5.31 -5.81
N HIS A 54 9.55 4.00 -5.69
CA HIS A 54 10.29 3.38 -4.60
C HIS A 54 11.55 2.71 -5.16
N GLU A 55 12.71 3.36 -5.04
CA GLU A 55 13.94 2.91 -5.72
C GLU A 55 14.44 1.54 -5.25
N GLU A 56 14.22 1.20 -3.98
CA GLU A 56 14.73 -0.03 -3.36
C GLU A 56 13.64 -1.10 -3.17
N GLN A 57 12.42 -0.87 -3.67
CA GLN A 57 11.26 -1.71 -3.37
C GLN A 57 10.51 -2.09 -4.64
N THR A 58 9.98 -3.31 -4.66
CA THR A 58 9.05 -3.77 -5.70
C THR A 58 7.67 -3.92 -5.10
N ASP A 59 6.70 -3.22 -5.68
CA ASP A 59 5.31 -3.30 -5.24
C ASP A 59 4.50 -4.25 -6.12
N ILE A 60 3.64 -5.04 -5.48
CA ILE A 60 2.65 -5.90 -6.14
C ILE A 60 1.27 -5.43 -5.69
N LEU A 61 0.43 -5.03 -6.64
CA LEU A 61 -0.92 -4.54 -6.38
C LEU A 61 -1.94 -5.60 -6.76
N TYR A 62 -2.85 -5.92 -5.83
CA TYR A 62 -3.97 -6.85 -6.05
C TYR A 62 -5.30 -6.15 -5.76
N PRO A 63 -6.05 -5.71 -6.79
CA PRO A 63 -7.32 -5.02 -6.60
C PRO A 63 -8.38 -5.94 -5.98
N LEU A 64 -8.87 -5.59 -4.78
CA LEU A 64 -9.93 -6.36 -4.09
C LEU A 64 -11.34 -5.92 -4.47
N SER A 65 -11.54 -4.64 -4.78
CA SER A 65 -12.84 -4.07 -5.16
C SER A 65 -12.68 -2.70 -5.82
N GLY A 66 -13.73 -2.25 -6.51
CA GLY A 66 -13.74 -0.97 -7.21
C GLY A 66 -13.02 -1.01 -8.55
N LYS A 67 -12.73 0.17 -9.09
CA LYS A 67 -11.99 0.38 -10.35
C LYS A 67 -11.12 1.62 -10.20
N ALA A 68 -9.95 1.59 -10.81
CA ALA A 68 -9.02 2.72 -10.88
C ALA A 68 -8.29 2.69 -12.22
N GLU A 69 -7.73 3.83 -12.61
CA GLU A 69 -6.77 3.95 -13.71
C GLU A 69 -5.38 4.11 -13.13
N MET A 70 -4.38 3.51 -13.77
CA MET A 70 -2.98 3.60 -13.35
C MET A 70 -2.15 4.05 -14.54
N TYR A 71 -1.50 5.19 -14.38
CA TYR A 71 -0.49 5.68 -15.31
C TYR A 71 0.85 5.06 -14.95
N VAL A 72 1.48 4.37 -15.91
CA VAL A 72 2.80 3.75 -15.73
C VAL A 72 3.78 4.46 -16.64
N LEU A 73 4.76 5.13 -16.05
CA LEU A 73 5.86 5.75 -16.80
C LEU A 73 7.04 4.80 -16.84
N LEU A 74 7.50 4.50 -18.05
CA LEU A 74 8.78 3.82 -18.26
C LEU A 74 9.91 4.84 -18.06
N ILE A 75 10.54 4.79 -16.89
CA ILE A 75 11.73 5.59 -16.60
C ILE A 75 12.95 4.72 -16.92
N SER A 76 13.69 5.07 -17.97
CA SER A 76 14.97 4.44 -18.29
C SER A 76 16.01 4.90 -17.29
N MET A 77 16.49 3.99 -16.43
CA MET A 77 17.64 4.27 -15.58
C MET A 77 18.92 4.14 -16.43
N ASN A 78 19.70 5.22 -16.51
CA ASN A 78 21.02 5.25 -17.18
C ASN A 78 22.09 4.51 -16.40
#